data_AF-A0A6I3DY69-F1
#
_entry.id   AF-A0A6I3DY69-F1
#
_cell.length_a   1.000
_cell.length_b   1.000
_cell.length_c   1.000
_cell.angle_alpha   90.00
_cell.angle_beta   90.00
_cell.angle_gamma   90.00
#
_symmetry.space_group_name_H-M   'P 1'
#
loop_
_entity.id
_entity.type
_entity.pdbx_description
1 polymer ?
#
loop_
_entity_poly.entity_id
_entity_poly.type
_entity_poly.pdbx_seq_one_letter_code
_entity_poly.pdbx_strand_id
1 'polypeptide(L)'
;MDPTITTEKTIGNDRSKTGKSAPAKAAKTGLKTYVIDTSVLLADPSALFRFAEHEVIIPIAVIGELEQKRDHPELGYFARSALRALDDL
;
A
#
# COMPACT_ATOMS: atom_id res chain seq x y z
N MET A 1 20.62 60.50 7.21
CA MET A 1 20.70 60.41 5.74
C MET A 1 20.94 58.94 5.43
N ASP A 2 19.87 58.23 5.08
CA ASP A 2 19.91 56.81 4.75
C ASP A 2 19.67 56.68 3.24
N PRO A 3 20.59 56.05 2.49
CA PRO A 3 20.29 55.54 1.17
C PRO A 3 20.30 54.01 1.16
N THR A 4 19.11 53.45 0.97
CA THR A 4 18.88 52.11 0.44
C THR A 4 19.47 52.01 -0.97
N ILE A 5 20.40 51.08 -1.22
CA ILE A 5 20.60 50.44 -2.53
C ILE A 5 20.95 48.96 -2.35
N THR A 6 20.07 48.12 -2.88
CA THR A 6 20.23 46.71 -3.22
C THR A 6 21.30 46.51 -4.29
N THR A 7 22.22 45.55 -4.08
CA THR A 7 22.94 44.90 -5.18
C THR A 7 23.14 43.42 -4.88
N GLU A 8 22.60 42.59 -5.77
CA GLU A 8 22.69 41.14 -5.82
C GLU A 8 24.14 40.64 -5.91
N LYS A 9 24.43 39.52 -5.25
CA LYS A 9 25.56 38.67 -5.59
C LYS A 9 25.14 37.20 -5.50
N THR A 10 24.55 36.70 -6.59
CA THR A 10 24.36 35.28 -6.85
C THR A 10 25.74 34.67 -7.16
N ILE A 11 26.30 33.91 -6.22
CA ILE A 11 27.44 33.02 -6.50
C ILE A 11 26.87 31.61 -6.64
N GLY A 12 26.98 31.08 -7.86
CA GLY A 12 26.49 29.77 -8.23
C GLY A 12 27.19 28.64 -7.48
N ASN A 13 26.43 27.57 -7.25
CA ASN A 13 26.99 26.24 -7.07
C ASN A 13 26.34 25.33 -8.10
N ASP A 14 26.95 25.32 -9.28
CA ASP A 14 26.76 24.31 -10.31
C ASP A 14 27.27 22.97 -9.77
N ARG A 15 26.36 22.19 -9.18
CA ARG A 15 26.54 20.75 -9.04
C ARG A 15 25.36 20.06 -9.70
N SER A 16 25.44 20.04 -11.02
CA SER A 16 24.88 19.01 -11.88
C SER A 16 25.19 17.61 -11.34
N LYS A 17 24.34 17.11 -10.44
CA LYS A 17 24.16 15.66 -10.29
C LYS A 17 23.20 15.24 -11.39
N THR A 18 23.75 15.03 -12.58
CA THR A 18 23.11 14.22 -13.63
C THR A 18 23.03 12.78 -13.13
N GLY A 19 22.07 12.51 -12.26
CA GLY A 19 21.55 11.17 -12.05
C GLY A 19 20.87 10.78 -13.35
N LYS A 20 21.52 9.91 -14.12
CA LYS A 20 20.97 9.26 -15.30
C LYS A 20 19.67 8.59 -14.86
N SER A 21 18.54 9.25 -15.05
CA SER A 21 17.22 8.67 -14.82
C SER A 21 17.09 7.53 -15.82
N ALA A 22 17.37 6.31 -15.35
CA ALA A 22 17.05 5.10 -16.08
C ALA A 22 15.59 5.22 -16.54
N PRO A 23 15.25 4.84 -17.77
CA PRO A 23 13.88 4.93 -18.24
C PRO A 23 13.05 4.14 -17.24
N ALA A 24 12.11 4.81 -16.58
CA ALA A 24 11.09 4.15 -15.78
C ALA A 24 10.41 3.18 -16.75
N LYS A 25 10.75 1.90 -16.63
CA LYS A 25 10.22 0.83 -17.45
C LYS A 25 8.71 0.92 -17.29
N ALA A 26 8.01 1.45 -18.30
CA ALA A 26 6.57 1.56 -18.31
C ALA A 26 6.04 0.18 -17.94
N ALA A 27 5.55 0.06 -16.71
CA ALA A 27 5.13 -1.22 -16.18
C ALA A 27 4.01 -1.69 -17.09
N LYS A 28 4.17 -2.86 -17.71
CA LYS A 28 3.06 -3.51 -18.39
C LYS A 28 1.96 -3.64 -17.35
N THR A 29 0.89 -2.86 -17.50
CA THR A 29 -0.33 -2.95 -16.70
C THR A 29 -1.11 -4.16 -17.20
N GLY A 30 -0.52 -5.35 -17.02
CA GLY A 30 -1.20 -6.61 -17.21
C GLY A 30 -1.93 -7.00 -15.94
N LEU A 31 -2.93 -7.88 -16.09
CA LEU A 31 -3.56 -8.54 -14.96
C LEU A 31 -2.51 -9.22 -14.10
N LYS A 32 -2.67 -9.11 -12.79
CA LYS A 32 -1.83 -9.73 -11.77
C LYS A 32 -2.71 -10.59 -10.88
N THR A 33 -2.08 -11.58 -10.28
CA THR A 33 -2.69 -12.39 -9.24
C THR A 33 -2.10 -11.99 -7.90
N TYR A 34 -2.95 -11.69 -6.93
CA TYR A 34 -2.58 -11.36 -5.57
C TYR A 34 -2.94 -12.52 -4.66
N VAL A 35 -2.03 -12.87 -3.75
CA VAL A 35 -2.31 -13.82 -2.68
C VAL A 35 -2.50 -13.01 -1.41
N ILE A 36 -3.67 -13.11 -0.80
CA ILE A 36 -4.00 -12.40 0.43
C ILE A 36 -3.68 -13.30 1.62
N ASP A 37 -2.97 -12.73 2.58
CA ASP A 37 -2.63 -13.35 3.85
C ASP A 37 -3.56 -12.86 4.98
N THR A 38 -3.60 -13.59 6.10
CA THR A 38 -4.38 -13.26 7.30
C THR A 38 -4.04 -11.88 7.82
N SER A 39 -2.76 -11.51 7.82
CA SER A 39 -2.29 -10.21 8.30
C SER A 39 -2.95 -9.03 7.57
N VAL A 40 -3.19 -9.18 6.26
CA VAL A 40 -3.86 -8.16 5.44
C VAL A 40 -5.32 -8.02 5.85
N LEU A 41 -6.04 -9.14 6.06
CA LEU A 41 -7.45 -9.13 6.46
C LEU A 41 -7.67 -8.65 7.91
N LEU A 42 -6.71 -8.92 8.80
CA LEU A 42 -6.73 -8.40 10.17
C LEU A 42 -6.44 -6.89 10.21
N ALA A 43 -5.64 -6.38 9.28
CA ALA A 43 -5.40 -4.95 9.14
C ALA A 43 -6.60 -4.23 8.49
N ASP A 44 -7.23 -4.86 7.50
CA ASP A 44 -8.37 -4.32 6.77
C ASP A 44 -9.28 -5.46 6.25
N PRO A 45 -10.41 -5.72 6.93
CA PRO A 45 -11.35 -6.78 6.55
C PRO A 45 -11.94 -6.60 5.14
N SER A 46 -11.96 -5.36 4.64
CA SER A 46 -12.49 -5.04 3.32
C SER A 46 -11.42 -5.14 2.22
N ALA A 47 -10.21 -5.62 2.52
CA ALA A 47 -9.12 -5.74 1.55
C ALA A 47 -9.47 -6.64 0.36
N LEU A 48 -10.31 -7.66 0.57
CA LEU A 48 -10.81 -8.58 -0.48
C LEU A 48 -11.35 -7.84 -1.72
N PHE A 49 -11.95 -6.67 -1.52
CA PHE A 49 -12.63 -5.92 -2.57
C PHE A 49 -11.77 -4.80 -3.18
N ARG A 50 -10.48 -4.72 -2.82
CA ARG A 50 -9.59 -3.61 -3.22
C ARG A 50 -8.67 -3.92 -4.39
N PHE A 51 -8.88 -5.06 -5.08
CA PHE A 51 -8.01 -5.53 -6.15
C PHE A 51 -8.57 -5.28 -7.57
N ALA A 52 -9.74 -4.64 -7.69
CA ALA A 52 -10.36 -4.28 -8.97
C ALA A 52 -10.47 -5.49 -9.93
N GLU A 53 -9.89 -5.41 -11.12
CA GLU A 53 -9.92 -6.48 -12.13
C GLU A 53 -8.92 -7.63 -11.88
N HIS A 54 -8.11 -7.55 -10.82
CA HIS A 54 -7.05 -8.51 -10.55
C HIS A 54 -7.57 -9.77 -9.87
N GLU A 55 -6.92 -10.90 -10.16
CA GLU A 55 -7.23 -12.16 -9.52
C GLU A 55 -6.76 -12.16 -8.07
N VAL A 56 -7.60 -12.65 -7.17
CA VAL A 56 -7.30 -12.74 -5.74
C VAL A 56 -7.39 -14.21 -5.32
N ILE A 57 -6.30 -14.71 -4.75
CA ILE A 57 -6.23 -16.06 -4.17
C ILE A 57 -6.14 -15.92 -2.65
N ILE A 58 -6.97 -16.68 -1.95
CA ILE A 58 -6.98 -16.75 -0.49
C ILE A 58 -6.59 -18.19 -0.12
N PRO A 59 -5.41 -18.41 0.48
CA PRO A 59 -5.04 -19.73 0.97
C PRO A 59 -6.04 -20.23 2.02
N ILE A 60 -6.46 -21.50 1.95
CA ILE A 60 -7.42 -22.08 2.90
C ILE A 60 -6.98 -21.95 4.37
N ALA A 61 -5.67 -21.92 4.63
CA ALA A 61 -5.10 -21.71 5.96
C ALA A 61 -5.52 -20.37 6.59
N VAL A 62 -5.75 -19.33 5.78
CA VAL A 62 -6.19 -18.01 6.24
C VAL A 62 -7.52 -18.09 6.99
N ILE A 63 -8.44 -18.96 6.55
CA ILE A 63 -9.72 -19.17 7.24
C ILE A 63 -9.48 -19.69 8.67
N GLY A 64 -8.63 -20.72 8.80
CA GLY A 64 -8.30 -21.31 10.11
C GLY A 64 -7.55 -20.34 11.03
N GLU A 65 -6.72 -19.46 10.48
CA GLU A 65 -6.02 -18.43 11.24
C GLU A 65 -6.96 -17.31 11.71
N LEU A 66 -7.88 -16.84 10.86
CA LEU A 66 -8.91 -15.88 11.24
C LEU A 66 -9.85 -16.44 12.31
N GLU A 67 -10.26 -17.71 12.18
CA GLU A 67 -11.04 -18.42 13.19
C GLU A 67 -10.35 -18.40 14.57
N GLN A 68 -9.04 -18.67 14.61
CA GLN A 68 -8.25 -18.59 15.84
C GLN A 68 -8.18 -17.18 16.43
N LYS A 69 -8.34 -16.13 15.62
CA LYS A 69 -8.34 -14.74 16.07
C LYS A 69 -9.73 -14.19 16.37
N ARG A 70 -10.80 -14.95 16.14
CA ARG A 70 -12.20 -14.49 16.33
C ARG A 70 -12.48 -13.91 17.70
N ASP A 71 -11.90 -14.48 18.75
CA ASP A 71 -12.13 -14.07 20.14
C ASP A 71 -10.99 -13.22 20.72
N HIS A 72 -10.04 -12.81 19.87
CA HIS A 72 -8.94 -11.96 20.30
C HIS A 72 -9.47 -10.57 20.73
N PRO A 73 -9.04 -10.01 21.88
CA PRO A 73 -9.59 -8.76 22.41
C PRO A 73 -9.44 -7.59 21.43
N GLU A 74 -8.32 -7.51 20.72
CA GLU A 74 -8.04 -6.41 19.79
C GLU A 74 -8.35 -6.75 18.32
N LEU A 75 -8.29 -8.04 17.96
CA LEU A 75 -8.33 -8.47 16.55
C LEU A 75 -9.64 -9.16 16.18
N GLY A 76 -10.44 -9.56 17.17
CA GLY A 76 -11.65 -10.35 16.96
C GLY A 76 -12.69 -9.62 16.13
N TYR A 77 -12.80 -8.29 16.24
CA TYR A 77 -13.67 -7.51 15.37
C TYR A 77 -13.27 -7.65 13.89
N PHE A 78 -11.98 -7.48 13.59
CA PHE A 78 -11.45 -7.57 12.23
C PHE A 78 -11.57 -8.99 11.68
N ALA A 79 -11.20 -10.00 12.48
CA ALA A 79 -11.32 -11.40 12.12
C ALA A 79 -12.76 -11.80 11.79
N ARG A 80 -13.74 -11.44 12.65
CA ARG A 80 -15.17 -11.71 12.40
C ARG A 80 -15.69 -10.99 11.17
N SER A 81 -15.25 -9.76 10.94
CA SER A 81 -15.67 -8.98 9.78
C SER A 81 -15.14 -9.62 8.49
N ALA A 82 -13.89 -10.06 8.48
CA ALA A 82 -13.28 -10.75 7.35
C ALA A 82 -13.97 -12.11 7.10
N LEU A 83 -14.20 -12.91 8.15
CA LEU A 83 -14.90 -14.20 8.05
C LEU A 83 -16.31 -14.04 7.44
N ARG A 84 -17.07 -13.03 7.88
CA ARG A 84 -18.40 -12.73 7.29
C ARG A 84 -18.30 -12.37 5.81
N ALA A 85 -17.34 -11.51 5.44
CA ALA A 85 -17.13 -11.15 4.04
C ALA A 85 -16.73 -12.34 3.17
N LEU A 86 -16.04 -13.34 3.75
CA LEU A 86 -15.68 -14.58 3.09
C LEU A 86 -16.86 -15.55 2.97
N ASP A 87 -17.75 -15.59 3.97
CA ASP A 87 -18.99 -16.38 3.96
C ASP A 87 -20.01 -15.86 2.93
N ASP A 88 -20.02 -14.54 2.67
CA ASP A 88 -20.94 -13.87 1.75
C ASP A 88 -20.52 -13.98 0.26
N LEU A 89 -19.35 -14.56 -0.03
CA LEU A 89 -18.80 -14.72 -1.38
C LEU A 89 -19.27 -16.01 -2.06
#